data_AF-C6PNT3-F1
#
_entry.id   AF-C6PNT3-F1
#
_cell.length_a   1.000
_cell.length_b   1.000
_cell.length_c   1.000
_cell.angle_alpha   90.00
_cell.angle_beta   90.00
_cell.angle_gamma   90.00
#
_symmetry.space_group_name_H-M   'P 1'
#
loop_
_entity.id
_entity.type
_entity.pdbx_description
1 polymer ?
#
loop_
_entity_poly.entity_id
_entity_poly.type
_entity_poly.pdbx_seq_one_letter_code
_entity_poly.pdbx_strand_id
1 'polypeptide(L)'
;MMANISGNELMDSFDKVLPYLPILFDNDISLSIIDTKKYLKIQNCEALPLKADIGDPVPTGGAAFEALKTGNVIIKDVPKELYGMEFKL
;
A
#
# COMPACT_ATOMS: atom_id res chain seq x y z
N MET A 1 7.22 10.59 -21.60
CA MET A 1 5.98 9.92 -21.13
C MET A 1 6.29 9.26 -19.81
N MET A 2 5.51 9.53 -18.76
CA MET A 2 5.58 8.72 -17.54
C MET A 2 5.16 7.29 -17.92
N ALA A 3 5.95 6.30 -17.50
CA ALA A 3 5.65 4.90 -17.78
C ALA A 3 4.36 4.50 -17.05
N ASN A 4 3.44 3.83 -17.75
CA ASN A 4 2.24 3.24 -17.15
C ASN A 4 2.65 2.09 -16.22
N ILE A 5 2.13 2.07 -14.99
CA ILE A 5 2.52 1.07 -13.98
C ILE A 5 1.82 -0.27 -14.17
N SER A 6 0.67 -0.27 -14.84
CA SER A 6 -0.19 -1.44 -14.98
C SER A 6 -0.81 -1.61 -16.37
N GLY A 7 -0.85 -0.53 -17.17
CA GLY A 7 -1.58 -0.51 -18.45
C GLY A 7 -3.11 -0.42 -18.28
N ASN A 8 -3.59 -0.32 -17.05
CA ASN A 8 -4.99 -0.02 -16.72
C ASN A 8 -5.09 1.46 -16.34
N GLU A 9 -5.89 2.23 -17.08
CA GLU A 9 -6.00 3.68 -16.91
C GLU A 9 -6.39 4.11 -15.49
N LEU A 10 -7.30 3.38 -14.85
CA LEU A 10 -7.74 3.68 -13.49
C LEU A 10 -6.60 3.47 -12.49
N MET A 11 -5.91 2.34 -12.58
CA MET A 11 -4.77 2.03 -11.72
C MET A 11 -3.59 3.00 -11.95
N ASP A 12 -3.32 3.33 -13.21
CA ASP A 12 -2.30 4.32 -13.57
C ASP A 12 -2.66 5.74 -13.07
N SER A 13 -3.95 6.03 -12.85
CA SER A 13 -4.40 7.28 -12.23
C SER A 13 -4.10 7.32 -10.73
N PHE A 14 -4.21 6.20 -10.01
CA PHE A 14 -3.79 6.14 -8.61
C PHE A 14 -2.29 6.38 -8.45
N ASP A 15 -1.44 5.91 -9.37
CA ASP A 15 0.00 6.23 -9.35
C ASP A 15 0.27 7.74 -9.47
N LYS A 16 -0.51 8.44 -10.30
CA LYS A 16 -0.37 9.90 -10.45
C LYS A 16 -0.77 10.65 -9.18
N VAL A 17 -1.74 10.13 -8.43
CA VAL A 17 -2.23 10.75 -7.20
C VAL A 17 -1.36 10.38 -5.99
N LEU A 18 -0.73 9.20 -6.01
CA LEU A 18 0.03 8.63 -4.89
C LEU A 18 1.04 9.62 -4.24
N PRO A 19 1.84 10.42 -4.98
CA PRO A 19 2.79 11.36 -4.38
C PRO A 19 2.15 12.52 -3.61
N TYR A 20 0.87 12.81 -3.86
CA TYR A 20 0.14 13.90 -3.21
C TYR A 20 -0.62 13.44 -1.97
N LEU A 21 -0.90 12.14 -1.84
CA LEU A 21 -1.62 11.60 -0.69
C LEU A 21 -0.90 11.87 0.65
N PRO A 22 0.44 11.74 0.77
CA PRO A 22 1.11 12.13 2.01
C PRO A 22 0.81 13.57 2.45
N ILE A 23 0.63 14.51 1.53
CA ILE A 23 0.30 15.90 1.86
C ILE A 23 -1.13 16.01 2.42
N LEU A 24 -2.08 15.24 1.87
CA LEU A 24 -3.48 15.26 2.31
C LEU A 24 -3.70 14.58 3.67
N PHE A 25 -2.76 13.73 4.08
CA PHE A 25 -2.81 12.94 5.30
C PHE A 25 -1.67 13.28 6.26
N ASP A 26 -1.13 14.50 6.17
CA ASP A 26 -0.07 15.03 7.06
C ASP A 26 1.15 14.12 7.24
N ASN A 27 1.45 13.30 6.23
CA ASN A 27 2.53 12.30 6.19
C ASN A 27 2.40 11.19 7.26
N ASP A 28 1.19 10.90 7.73
CA ASP A 28 0.91 9.89 8.77
C ASP A 28 0.55 8.51 8.22
N ILE A 29 0.58 8.33 6.90
CA ILE A 29 0.23 7.08 6.24
C ILE A 29 1.31 6.60 5.28
N SER A 30 1.48 5.28 5.23
CA SER A 30 2.21 4.60 4.15
C SER A 30 1.23 3.96 3.19
N LEU A 31 1.54 4.06 1.91
CA LEU A 31 0.69 3.60 0.82
C LEU A 31 1.49 2.72 -0.14
N SER A 32 0.83 1.75 -0.75
CA SER A 32 1.44 0.95 -1.81
C SER A 32 0.43 0.59 -2.89
N ILE A 33 0.93 0.41 -4.10
CA ILE A 33 0.18 -0.18 -5.22
C ILE A 33 0.81 -1.53 -5.52
N ILE A 34 -0.01 -2.57 -5.57
CA ILE A 34 0.41 -3.95 -5.82
C ILE A 34 -0.38 -4.53 -7.01
N ASP A 35 0.22 -5.47 -7.74
CA ASP A 35 -0.54 -6.37 -8.60
C ASP A 35 -0.88 -7.67 -7.85
N THR A 36 -1.39 -8.66 -8.57
CA THR A 36 -1.76 -9.97 -8.00
C THR A 36 -0.56 -10.80 -7.52
N LYS A 37 0.67 -10.32 -7.70
CA LYS A 37 1.92 -11.02 -7.41
C LYS A 37 2.86 -10.21 -6.52
N LYS A 38 3.00 -8.90 -6.75
CA LYS A 38 4.12 -8.10 -6.21
C LYS A 38 3.80 -6.62 -6.02
N TYR A 39 4.67 -5.94 -5.27
CA TYR A 39 4.65 -4.49 -5.11
C TYR A 39 5.10 -3.77 -6.39
N LEU A 40 4.30 -2.80 -6.83
CA LEU A 40 4.59 -1.93 -7.98
C LEU A 40 5.08 -0.55 -7.54
N LYS A 41 4.51 -0.02 -6.46
CA LYS A 41 4.88 1.26 -5.85
C LYS A 41 4.75 1.21 -4.34
N ILE A 42 5.64 1.93 -3.67
CA ILE A 42 5.66 2.09 -2.22
C ILE A 42 5.94 3.56 -1.94
N GLN A 43 5.08 4.17 -1.14
CA GLN A 43 5.20 5.52 -0.61
C GLN A 43 5.15 5.41 0.90
N ASN A 44 6.32 5.41 1.55
CA ASN A 44 6.41 5.30 2.99
C ASN A 44 6.26 6.67 3.67
N CYS A 45 5.66 6.66 4.86
CA CYS A 45 5.95 7.62 5.90
C CYS A 45 7.04 7.07 6.83
N GLU A 46 7.75 7.95 7.53
CA GLU A 46 8.84 7.54 8.44
C GLU A 46 8.33 6.81 9.68
N ALA A 47 7.12 7.15 10.17
CA ALA A 47 6.56 6.59 11.39
C ALA A 47 6.10 5.13 11.22
N LEU A 48 5.59 4.77 10.03
CA LEU A 48 5.02 3.45 9.75
C LEU A 48 5.51 2.90 8.40
N PRO A 49 6.80 2.59 8.24
CA PRO A 49 7.33 2.13 6.97
C PRO A 49 6.81 0.73 6.62
N LEU A 50 6.38 0.55 5.38
CA LEU A 50 6.15 -0.77 4.80
C LEU A 50 7.50 -1.48 4.65
N LYS A 51 7.64 -2.64 5.29
CA LYS A 51 8.85 -3.48 5.22
C LYS A 51 8.84 -4.34 3.94
N ALA A 52 8.89 -3.70 2.78
CA ALA A 52 8.92 -4.32 1.47
C ALA A 52 9.61 -3.41 0.46
N ASP A 53 10.15 -4.00 -0.61
CA ASP A 53 10.72 -3.30 -1.75
C ASP A 53 9.85 -3.46 -3.01
N ILE A 54 10.03 -2.56 -3.98
CA ILE A 54 9.36 -2.68 -5.28
C ILE A 54 9.82 -3.97 -5.96
N GLY A 55 8.87 -4.81 -6.37
CA GLY A 55 9.13 -6.10 -6.97
C GLY A 55 9.00 -7.28 -6.01
N ASP A 56 9.00 -7.05 -4.69
CA ASP A 56 8.81 -8.10 -3.70
C ASP A 56 7.44 -8.77 -3.84
N PRO A 57 7.33 -10.08 -3.57
CA PRO A 57 6.05 -10.76 -3.58
C PRO A 57 5.14 -10.27 -2.44
N VAL A 58 3.83 -10.28 -2.67
CA VAL A 58 2.86 -9.95 -1.62
C VAL A 58 2.92 -11.03 -0.52
N PRO A 59 3.20 -10.66 0.74
CA PRO A 59 3.39 -11.63 1.82
C PRO A 59 2.06 -12.32 2.18
N THR A 60 2.10 -13.65 2.29
CA THR A 60 0.93 -14.44 2.69
C THR A 60 0.49 -14.09 4.12
N GLY A 61 -0.82 -14.06 4.34
CA GLY A 61 -1.41 -13.78 5.66
C GLY A 61 -1.54 -12.29 6.01
N GLY A 62 -1.02 -11.37 5.18
CA GLY A 62 -1.26 -9.93 5.31
C GLY A 62 -2.63 -9.50 4.78
N ALA A 63 -3.06 -8.27 5.12
CA ALA A 63 -4.33 -7.70 4.66
C ALA A 63 -4.41 -7.62 3.12
N ALA A 64 -3.31 -7.23 2.46
CA ALA A 64 -3.21 -7.21 1.00
C ALA A 64 -3.43 -8.61 0.37
N PHE A 65 -2.82 -9.65 0.93
CA PHE A 65 -3.01 -11.02 0.46
C PHE A 65 -4.46 -11.50 0.64
N GLU A 66 -5.09 -11.15 1.76
CA GLU A 66 -6.49 -11.46 2.04
C GLU A 66 -7.44 -10.73 1.07
N ALA A 67 -7.17 -9.46 0.77
CA ALA A 67 -7.92 -8.69 -0.21
C ALA A 67 -7.82 -9.32 -1.61
N LEU A 68 -6.61 -9.71 -2.04
CA LEU A 68 -6.40 -10.40 -3.31
C LEU A 68 -7.14 -11.74 -3.39
N LYS A 69 -7.22 -12.48 -2.28
CA LYS A 69 -7.89 -13.79 -2.23
C LYS A 69 -9.42 -13.68 -2.24
N THR A 70 -9.96 -12.66 -1.58
CA THR A 70 -11.41 -12.53 -1.33
C THR A 70 -12.11 -11.58 -2.30
N GLY A 71 -11.37 -10.65 -2.92
CA GLY A 71 -11.94 -9.55 -3.70
C GLY A 71 -12.61 -8.46 -2.85
N ASN A 72 -12.49 -8.54 -1.51
CA ASN A 72 -13.10 -7.60 -0.59
C ASN A 72 -12.10 -6.55 -0.11
N VAL A 73 -12.62 -5.39 0.30
CA VAL A 73 -11.84 -4.40 1.05
C VAL A 73 -11.60 -4.95 2.45
N ILE A 74 -10.33 -5.01 2.85
CA ILE A 74 -9.92 -5.48 4.17
C ILE A 74 -9.50 -4.27 5.00
N ILE A 75 -10.14 -4.06 6.15
CA ILE A 75 -9.78 -3.01 7.12
C ILE A 75 -9.47 -3.70 8.44
N LYS A 76 -8.32 -3.41 9.05
CA LYS A 76 -7.92 -4.00 10.34
C LYS A 76 -7.41 -2.96 11.32
N ASP A 77 -7.90 -2.99 12.54
CA ASP A 77 -7.32 -2.25 13.67
C ASP A 77 -6.07 -3.00 14.16
N VAL A 78 -4.92 -2.36 14.07
CA VAL A 78 -3.65 -2.90 14.54
C VAL A 78 -3.33 -2.30 15.91
N PRO A 79 -3.29 -3.12 16.96
CA PRO A 79 -3.04 -2.62 18.30
C PRO A 79 -1.55 -2.34 18.51
N LYS A 80 -1.25 -1.43 19.44
CA LYS A 80 0.10 -0.90 19.70
C LYS A 80 1.13 -1.99 20.03
N GLU A 81 0.71 -3.09 20.65
CA GLU A 81 1.58 -4.17 21.12
C GLU A 81 2.30 -4.90 19.98
N LEU A 82 1.77 -4.84 18.75
CA LEU A 82 2.35 -5.55 17.60
C LEU A 82 3.43 -4.73 16.87
N TYR A 83 3.26 -3.41 16.79
CA TYR A 83 4.10 -2.55 15.94
C TYR A 83 4.61 -1.28 16.63
N GLY A 84 4.34 -1.11 17.93
CA GLY A 84 4.75 0.06 18.72
C GLY A 84 3.85 1.28 18.54
N MET A 85 2.90 1.22 17.59
CA MET A 85 1.87 2.24 17.35
C MET A 85 0.53 1.60 16.98
N GLU A 86 -0.55 2.29 17.30
CA GLU A 86 -1.91 1.90 16.93
C GLU A 86 -2.27 2.56 15.59
N PHE A 87 -2.81 1.78 14.65
CA PHE A 87 -3.19 2.28 13.33
C PHE A 87 -4.22 1.37 12.66
N LYS A 88 -4.82 1.87 11.58
CA LYS A 88 -5.70 1.08 10.71
C LYS A 88 -4.98 0.74 9.41
N LEU A 89 -5.07 -0.52 9.00
CA LEU A 89 -4.66 -1.04 7.69
C LEU A 89 -5.85 -1.13 6.77
#